data_AF-A0A0N1MRF6-F1
#
_entry.id   AF-A0A0N1MRF6-F1
#
_cell.length_a   1.000
_cell.length_b   1.000
_cell.length_c   1.000
_cell.angle_alpha   90.00
_cell.angle_beta   90.00
_cell.angle_gamma   90.00
#
_symmetry.space_group_name_H-M   'P 1'
#
loop_
_entity.id
_entity.type
_entity.pdbx_description
1 polymer ?
#
loop_
_entity_poly.entity_id
_entity_poly.type
_entity_poly.pdbx_seq_one_letter_code
_entity_poly.pdbx_strand_id
1 'polypeptide(L)'
;MTKTLTSTLRQPSSIVILVIVLAAAALLGTLAFEKMTSDLPEALAAAPAQQAPMTGTSRLGEQDQATLMQIEIGAGNLATELGNGDTGTANANALAGLATLSAKAGALGAGTPGDVRKFLAAEIRRARDAVRRGDVADASSTLISLQARLAISRTL
;
A
#
# COMPACT_ATOMS: atom_id res chain seq x y z
N MET A 1 28.83 42.40 36.15
CA MET A 1 28.67 40.98 36.51
C MET A 1 27.37 40.45 35.90
N THR A 2 27.50 39.51 34.94
CA THR A 2 26.65 38.31 34.68
C THR A 2 25.14 38.37 34.95
N LYS A 3 24.21 37.95 34.08
CA LYS A 3 24.23 36.86 33.07
C LYS A 3 23.01 37.00 32.13
N THR A 4 23.21 36.85 30.83
CA THR A 4 22.17 36.64 29.82
C THR A 4 21.69 35.19 29.90
N LEU A 5 20.39 34.96 30.13
CA LEU A 5 19.76 33.64 30.01
C LEU A 5 19.03 33.56 28.67
N THR A 6 19.78 33.11 27.66
CA THR A 6 19.25 32.69 26.36
C THR A 6 18.37 31.46 26.59
N SER A 7 17.05 31.63 26.51
CA SER A 7 16.12 30.50 26.48
C SER A 7 16.26 29.78 25.15
N THR A 8 17.07 28.74 25.13
CA THR A 8 17.09 27.74 24.05
C THR A 8 15.80 26.94 24.14
N LEU A 9 14.79 27.33 23.35
CA LEU A 9 13.73 26.41 22.97
C LEU A 9 14.40 25.18 22.37
N ARG A 10 14.43 24.08 23.12
CA ARG A 10 14.81 22.76 22.62
C ARG A 10 13.90 22.44 21.44
N GLN A 11 14.40 22.60 20.22
CA GLN A 11 13.78 22.01 19.05
C GLN A 11 13.60 20.51 19.35
N PRO A 12 12.38 19.96 19.28
CA PRO A 12 12.20 18.53 19.32
C PRO A 12 12.88 17.98 18.06
N SER A 13 14.04 17.34 18.22
CA SER A 13 14.79 16.70 17.15
C SER A 13 13.85 15.84 16.32
N SER A 14 13.92 15.95 14.99
CA SER A 14 13.04 15.29 14.03
C SER A 14 12.88 13.77 14.24
N ILE A 15 13.85 13.15 14.93
CA ILE A 15 13.83 11.75 15.37
C ILE A 15 12.66 11.47 16.33
N VAL A 16 12.37 12.37 17.28
CA VAL A 16 11.27 12.18 18.26
C VAL A 16 9.92 12.25 17.55
N ILE A 17 9.77 13.15 16.58
CA ILE A 17 8.56 13.24 15.75
C ILE A 17 8.41 11.96 14.91
N LEU A 18 9.51 11.46 14.32
CA LEU A 18 9.49 10.23 13.52
C LEU A 18 9.07 9.01 14.34
N VAL A 19 9.56 8.89 15.58
CA VAL A 19 9.20 7.80 16.50
C VAL A 19 7.74 7.89 16.93
N ILE A 20 7.22 9.09 17.18
CA ILE A 20 5.79 9.27 17.52
C ILE A 20 4.89 8.93 16.32
N VAL A 21 5.28 9.29 15.10
CA VAL A 21 4.54 8.93 13.88
C VAL A 21 4.56 7.42 13.64
N LEU A 22 5.71 6.76 13.83
CA LEU A 22 5.82 5.30 13.73
C LEU A 22 5.01 4.57 14.81
N ALA A 23 5.02 5.07 16.04
CA ALA A 23 4.23 4.50 17.14
C ALA A 23 2.71 4.71 16.93
N ALA A 24 2.29 5.87 16.41
CA ALA A 24 0.90 6.14 16.07
C ALA A 24 0.42 5.27 14.89
N ALA A 25 1.26 5.04 13.88
CA ALA A 25 0.96 4.13 12.78
C ALA A 25 0.81 2.67 13.26
N ALA A 26 1.63 2.23 14.22
CA ALA A 26 1.52 0.89 14.81
C ALA A 26 0.26 0.71 15.65
N LEU A 27 -0.14 1.72 16.45
CA LEU A 27 -1.34 1.69 17.29
C LEU A 27 -2.66 1.78 16.50
N LEU A 28 -2.68 2.52 15.39
CA LEU A 28 -3.82 2.51 14.46
C LEU A 28 -3.91 1.16 13.72
N GLY A 29 -2.76 0.54 13.41
CA GLY A 29 -2.69 -0.78 12.80
C GLY A 29 -3.28 -1.90 13.67
N THR A 30 -3.06 -1.88 14.98
CA THR A 30 -3.56 -2.92 15.89
C THR A 30 -5.05 -2.78 16.21
N LEU A 31 -5.55 -1.56 16.39
CA LEU A 31 -6.99 -1.33 16.64
C LEU A 31 -7.86 -1.60 15.40
N ALA A 32 -7.32 -1.44 14.19
CA ALA A 32 -7.98 -1.88 12.96
C ALA A 32 -7.97 -3.42 12.84
N PHE A 33 -6.92 -4.09 13.32
CA PHE A 33 -6.77 -5.54 13.23
C PHE A 33 -7.74 -6.31 14.13
N GLU A 34 -7.98 -5.83 15.36
CA GLU A 34 -8.95 -6.45 16.28
C GLU A 34 -10.40 -6.28 15.84
N LYS A 35 -10.71 -5.27 15.04
CA LYS A 35 -12.04 -5.11 14.41
C LYS A 35 -12.18 -5.81 13.05
N MET A 36 -11.09 -6.19 12.38
CA MET A 36 -11.12 -6.81 11.05
C MET A 36 -11.36 -8.32 11.06
N THR A 37 -11.09 -9.04 12.15
CA THR A 37 -11.22 -10.51 12.14
C THR A 37 -12.67 -11.02 12.23
N SER A 38 -13.62 -10.15 12.57
CA SER A 38 -15.05 -10.50 12.70
C SER A 38 -15.84 -10.34 11.39
N ASP A 39 -15.42 -9.42 10.51
CA ASP A 39 -16.15 -9.02 9.29
C ASP A 39 -15.32 -9.24 8.02
N LEU A 40 -14.48 -10.27 8.04
CA LEU A 40 -13.78 -10.76 6.85
C LEU A 40 -14.58 -11.80 5.99
N PRO A 41 -15.92 -11.79 5.83
CA PRO A 41 -16.59 -12.55 4.78
C PRO A 41 -17.24 -11.64 3.74
N GLU A 42 -16.69 -11.65 2.51
CA GLU A 42 -17.39 -11.51 1.20
C GLU A 42 -16.51 -10.83 0.15
N ALA A 43 -15.67 -9.86 0.53
CA ALA A 43 -14.79 -9.18 -0.45
C ALA A 43 -13.69 -10.09 -1.04
N LEU A 44 -13.30 -11.15 -0.32
CA LEU A 44 -12.37 -12.19 -0.80
C LEU A 44 -13.07 -13.28 -1.64
N ALA A 45 -14.39 -13.41 -1.59
CA ALA A 45 -15.15 -14.45 -2.30
C ALA A 45 -15.41 -14.10 -3.78
N ALA A 46 -15.21 -12.84 -4.17
CA ALA A 46 -15.46 -12.34 -5.52
C ALA A 46 -14.18 -12.03 -6.32
N ALA A 47 -13.04 -12.66 -6.01
CA ALA A 47 -11.88 -12.58 -6.89
C ALA A 47 -12.20 -13.31 -8.22
N PRO A 48 -12.17 -12.64 -9.38
CA PRO A 48 -12.53 -13.26 -10.65
C PRO A 48 -11.57 -14.38 -11.03
N ALA A 49 -12.12 -15.36 -11.73
CA ALA A 49 -11.49 -16.56 -12.24
C ALA A 49 -10.11 -16.32 -12.89
N GLN A 50 -9.16 -17.22 -12.60
CA GLN A 50 -7.88 -17.40 -13.28
C GLN A 50 -6.88 -16.22 -13.20
N GLN A 51 -6.42 -15.93 -11.99
CA GLN A 51 -5.19 -15.13 -11.83
C GLN A 51 -3.96 -16.04 -12.05
N ALA A 52 -3.35 -15.94 -13.23
CA ALA A 52 -2.11 -16.65 -13.52
C ALA A 52 -0.96 -16.06 -12.70
N PRO A 53 -0.09 -16.89 -12.09
CA PRO A 53 1.07 -16.40 -11.37
C PRO A 53 2.00 -15.59 -12.28
N MET A 54 2.70 -14.64 -11.68
CA MET A 54 3.81 -13.95 -12.32
C MET A 54 5.04 -14.84 -12.27
N THR A 55 5.59 -15.16 -13.44
CA THR A 55 6.80 -15.98 -13.56
C THR A 55 8.04 -15.18 -13.17
N GLY A 56 9.02 -15.83 -12.55
CA GLY A 56 10.34 -15.22 -12.28
C GLY A 56 10.41 -14.36 -11.02
N THR A 57 9.35 -14.27 -10.23
CA THR A 57 9.30 -13.57 -8.93
C THR A 57 10.08 -14.30 -7.83
N SER A 58 10.22 -15.62 -7.90
CA SER A 58 10.95 -16.44 -6.92
C SER A 58 12.47 -16.30 -6.97
N ARG A 59 13.03 -15.70 -8.02
CA ARG A 59 14.48 -15.47 -8.19
C ARG A 59 14.89 -14.01 -7.92
N LEU A 60 13.98 -13.19 -7.42
CA LEU A 60 14.25 -11.80 -7.09
C LEU A 60 15.18 -11.68 -5.89
N GLY A 61 16.01 -10.64 -5.89
CA GLY A 61 16.77 -10.26 -4.69
C GLY A 61 15.82 -9.83 -3.56
N GLU A 62 16.28 -9.92 -2.32
CA GLU A 62 15.49 -9.66 -1.11
C GLU A 62 14.79 -8.29 -1.13
N GLN A 63 15.46 -7.26 -1.65
CA GLN A 63 14.90 -5.91 -1.77
C GLN A 63 13.71 -5.84 -2.74
N ASP A 64 13.79 -6.50 -3.89
CA ASP A 64 12.70 -6.53 -4.87
C ASP A 64 11.53 -7.37 -4.34
N GLN A 65 11.81 -8.50 -3.67
CA GLN A 65 10.77 -9.29 -2.98
C GLN A 65 10.06 -8.49 -1.89
N ALA A 66 10.81 -7.77 -1.05
CA ALA A 66 10.24 -6.90 -0.02
C ALA A 66 9.40 -5.78 -0.64
N THR A 67 9.83 -5.22 -1.78
CA THR A 67 9.09 -4.18 -2.50
C THR A 67 7.77 -4.73 -3.05
N LEU A 68 7.77 -5.93 -3.66
CA LEU A 68 6.56 -6.59 -4.12
C LEU A 68 5.58 -6.89 -2.97
N MET A 69 6.08 -7.34 -1.83
CA MET A 69 5.27 -7.57 -0.63
C MET A 69 4.65 -6.27 -0.09
N GLN A 70 5.38 -5.16 -0.12
CA GLN A 70 4.83 -3.86 0.27
C GLN A 70 3.75 -3.39 -0.72
N ILE A 71 3.87 -3.72 -2.00
CA ILE A 71 2.83 -3.44 -2.99
C ILE A 71 1.59 -4.30 -2.74
N GLU A 72 1.77 -5.60 -2.46
CA GLU A 72 0.68 -6.53 -2.11
C GLU A 72 -0.13 -6.00 -0.91
N ILE A 73 0.54 -5.71 0.21
CA ILE A 73 -0.10 -5.22 1.44
C ILE A 73 -0.75 -3.85 1.19
N GLY A 74 -0.05 -2.94 0.51
CA GLY A 74 -0.58 -1.61 0.21
C GLY A 74 -1.81 -1.65 -0.69
N ALA A 75 -1.85 -2.55 -1.67
CA ALA A 75 -3.03 -2.74 -2.53
C ALA A 75 -4.24 -3.22 -1.73
N GLY A 76 -4.05 -4.19 -0.83
CA GLY A 76 -5.13 -4.68 0.04
C GLY A 76 -5.66 -3.61 0.99
N ASN A 77 -4.77 -2.85 1.63
CA ASN A 77 -5.17 -1.77 2.53
C ASN A 77 -5.97 -0.69 1.80
N LEU A 78 -5.56 -0.31 0.59
CA LEU A 78 -6.25 0.67 -0.22
C LEU A 78 -7.62 0.19 -0.70
N ALA A 79 -7.75 -1.09 -1.07
CA ALA A 79 -9.05 -1.66 -1.43
C ALA A 79 -10.03 -1.61 -0.25
N THR A 80 -9.56 -1.92 0.96
CA THR A 80 -10.34 -1.86 2.20
C THR A 80 -10.72 -0.43 2.57
N GLU A 81 -9.79 0.53 2.45
CA GLU A 81 -10.06 1.94 2.72
C GLU A 81 -11.11 2.52 1.76
N LEU A 82 -11.01 2.18 0.47
CA LEU A 82 -12.00 2.53 -0.55
C LEU A 82 -13.38 1.93 -0.26
N GLY A 83 -13.44 0.70 0.29
CA GLY A 83 -14.69 0.05 0.66
C GLY A 83 -15.37 0.60 1.91
N ASN A 84 -14.60 1.16 2.86
CA ASN A 84 -15.07 1.53 4.20
C ASN A 84 -15.16 3.05 4.45
N GLY A 85 -14.54 3.88 3.60
CA GLY A 85 -14.38 5.31 3.87
C GLY A 85 -15.44 6.21 3.23
N ASP A 86 -15.62 7.39 3.81
CA ASP A 86 -16.37 8.48 3.17
C ASP A 86 -15.72 8.83 1.82
N THR A 87 -16.53 8.84 0.77
CA THR A 87 -16.08 8.78 -0.63
C THR A 87 -15.10 9.91 -0.99
N GLY A 88 -15.24 11.10 -0.40
CA GLY A 88 -14.35 12.24 -0.65
C GLY A 88 -12.94 12.07 -0.06
N THR A 89 -12.85 11.75 1.24
CA THR A 89 -11.58 11.59 1.95
C THR A 89 -10.88 10.29 1.56
N ALA A 90 -11.64 9.21 1.40
CA ALA A 90 -11.14 7.91 0.96
C ALA A 90 -10.49 8.00 -0.43
N ASN A 91 -11.10 8.74 -1.36
CA ASN A 91 -10.52 8.93 -2.70
C ASN A 91 -9.20 9.72 -2.66
N ALA A 92 -9.10 10.76 -1.83
CA ALA A 92 -7.86 11.53 -1.71
C ALA A 92 -6.71 10.69 -1.15
N ASN A 93 -6.98 9.93 -0.09
CA ASN A 93 -6.01 8.99 0.50
C ASN A 93 -5.63 7.87 -0.47
N ALA A 94 -6.61 7.31 -1.18
CA ALA A 94 -6.38 6.27 -2.16
C ALA A 94 -5.48 6.76 -3.30
N LEU A 95 -5.65 8.01 -3.78
CA LEU A 95 -4.77 8.60 -4.77
C LEU A 95 -3.33 8.76 -4.24
N ALA A 96 -3.15 9.18 -2.99
CA ALA A 96 -1.83 9.28 -2.36
C ALA A 96 -1.18 7.91 -2.19
N GLY A 97 -1.93 6.89 -1.77
CA GLY A 97 -1.46 5.51 -1.68
C GLY A 97 -1.09 4.94 -3.05
N LEU A 98 -1.91 5.16 -4.08
CA LEU A 98 -1.62 4.74 -5.45
C LEU A 98 -0.40 5.46 -6.06
N ALA A 99 -0.12 6.68 -5.65
CA ALA A 99 1.15 7.35 -5.99
C ALA A 99 2.33 6.65 -5.32
N THR A 100 2.19 6.28 -4.05
CA THR A 100 3.21 5.52 -3.28
C THR A 100 3.47 4.14 -3.90
N LEU A 101 2.42 3.39 -4.25
CA LEU A 101 2.55 2.10 -4.94
C LEU A 101 3.25 2.24 -6.29
N SER A 102 2.93 3.29 -7.05
CA SER A 102 3.59 3.58 -8.32
C SER A 102 5.07 3.89 -8.16
N ALA A 103 5.46 4.61 -7.10
CA ALA A 103 6.85 4.88 -6.80
C ALA A 103 7.60 3.58 -6.42
N LYS A 104 6.99 2.71 -5.61
CA LYS A 104 7.55 1.39 -5.28
C LYS A 104 7.73 0.51 -6.51
N ALA A 105 6.73 0.45 -7.39
CA ALA A 105 6.81 -0.29 -8.64
C ALA A 105 7.92 0.26 -9.57
N GLY A 106 8.14 1.58 -9.56
CA GLY A 106 9.23 2.24 -10.30
C GLY A 106 10.62 2.01 -9.69
N ALA A 107 10.70 1.67 -8.41
CA ALA A 107 11.95 1.38 -7.70
C ALA A 107 12.41 -0.08 -7.86
N LEU A 108 11.59 -0.95 -8.48
CA LEU A 108 11.96 -2.35 -8.73
C LEU A 108 13.20 -2.42 -9.62
N GLY A 109 14.18 -3.19 -9.17
CA GLY A 109 15.47 -3.32 -9.81
C GLY A 109 15.43 -3.99 -11.18
N ALA A 110 16.57 -3.95 -11.88
CA ALA A 110 16.74 -4.63 -13.18
C ALA A 110 16.53 -6.16 -13.08
N GLY A 111 16.74 -6.74 -11.89
CA GLY A 111 16.48 -8.15 -11.58
C GLY A 111 15.00 -8.53 -11.61
N THR A 112 14.09 -7.57 -11.56
CA THR A 112 12.65 -7.83 -11.74
C THR A 112 12.31 -8.07 -13.21
N PRO A 113 11.52 -9.12 -13.58
CA PRO A 113 11.06 -9.31 -14.95
C PRO A 113 10.32 -8.07 -15.49
N GLY A 114 10.58 -7.71 -16.76
CA GLY A 114 10.02 -6.49 -17.34
C GLY A 114 8.49 -6.52 -17.46
N ASP A 115 7.95 -7.69 -17.69
CA ASP A 115 6.55 -8.08 -17.68
C ASP A 115 5.88 -7.87 -16.31
N VAL A 116 6.56 -8.20 -15.20
CA VAL A 116 6.10 -7.88 -13.84
C VAL A 116 6.01 -6.37 -13.64
N ARG A 117 7.07 -5.63 -13.98
CA ARG A 117 7.07 -4.16 -13.85
C ARG A 117 5.96 -3.50 -14.69
N LYS A 118 5.74 -3.99 -15.92
CA LYS A 118 4.67 -3.51 -16.81
C LYS A 118 3.29 -3.80 -16.23
N PHE A 119 3.08 -5.01 -15.72
CA PHE A 119 1.82 -5.40 -15.09
C PHE A 119 1.48 -4.50 -13.90
N LEU A 120 2.42 -4.33 -12.96
CA LEU A 120 2.24 -3.46 -11.78
C LEU A 120 1.90 -2.03 -12.19
N ALA A 121 2.65 -1.46 -13.13
CA ALA A 121 2.41 -0.10 -13.61
C ALA A 121 1.02 0.05 -14.29
N ALA A 122 0.57 -0.97 -15.01
CA ALA A 122 -0.73 -0.97 -15.68
C ALA A 122 -1.89 -1.05 -14.66
N GLU A 123 -1.83 -1.99 -13.72
CA GLU A 123 -2.89 -2.17 -12.70
C GLU A 123 -2.98 -0.96 -11.75
N ILE A 124 -1.84 -0.44 -11.29
CA ILE A 124 -1.83 0.76 -10.43
C ILE A 124 -2.40 1.97 -11.18
N ARG A 125 -2.12 2.10 -12.48
CA ARG A 125 -2.69 3.16 -13.31
C ARG A 125 -4.19 2.98 -13.47
N ARG A 126 -4.65 1.76 -13.76
CA ARG A 126 -6.07 1.42 -13.89
C ARG A 126 -6.85 1.76 -12.62
N ALA A 127 -6.36 1.32 -11.46
CA ALA A 127 -6.96 1.64 -10.17
C ALA A 127 -7.02 3.16 -9.93
N ARG A 128 -5.95 3.89 -10.25
CA ARG A 128 -5.91 5.36 -10.13
C ARG A 128 -6.94 6.05 -11.03
N ASP A 129 -7.06 5.60 -12.27
CA ASP A 129 -8.02 6.18 -13.20
C ASP A 129 -9.46 5.88 -12.75
N ALA A 130 -9.71 4.70 -12.16
CA ALA A 130 -11.00 4.38 -11.55
C ALA A 130 -11.33 5.29 -10.35
N VAL A 131 -10.39 5.49 -9.41
CA VAL A 131 -10.57 6.43 -8.27
C VAL A 131 -10.84 7.84 -8.77
N ARG A 132 -10.12 8.32 -9.81
CA ARG A 132 -10.35 9.66 -10.39
C ARG A 132 -11.73 9.83 -11.01
N ARG A 133 -12.32 8.76 -11.54
CA ARG A 133 -13.69 8.74 -12.06
C ARG A 133 -14.74 8.61 -10.95
N GLY A 134 -14.32 8.39 -9.70
CA GLY A 134 -15.22 8.06 -8.59
C GLY A 134 -15.75 6.62 -8.65
N ASP A 135 -15.16 5.76 -9.48
CA ASP A 135 -15.53 4.35 -9.60
C ASP A 135 -14.78 3.52 -8.55
N VAL A 136 -15.29 3.58 -7.32
CA VAL A 136 -14.70 2.91 -6.16
C VAL A 136 -14.73 1.39 -6.32
N ALA A 137 -15.76 0.83 -6.94
CA ALA A 137 -15.91 -0.61 -7.14
C ALA A 137 -14.86 -1.15 -8.12
N ASP A 138 -14.65 -0.51 -9.28
CA ASP A 138 -13.60 -0.89 -10.23
C ASP A 138 -12.21 -0.71 -9.64
N ALA A 139 -11.99 0.37 -8.87
CA ALA A 139 -10.73 0.62 -8.17
C ALA A 139 -10.40 -0.48 -7.15
N SER A 140 -11.34 -0.81 -6.25
CA SER A 140 -11.15 -1.85 -5.24
C SER A 140 -10.99 -3.23 -5.87
N SER A 141 -11.78 -3.56 -6.89
CA SER A 141 -11.65 -4.84 -7.62
C SER A 141 -10.27 -4.99 -8.29
N THR A 142 -9.78 -3.92 -8.90
CA THR A 142 -8.43 -3.88 -9.50
C THR A 142 -7.34 -4.11 -8.44
N LEU A 143 -7.45 -3.44 -7.29
CA LEU A 143 -6.49 -3.56 -6.19
C LEU A 143 -6.49 -4.95 -5.53
N ILE A 144 -7.67 -5.54 -5.31
CA ILE A 144 -7.82 -6.92 -4.82
C ILE A 144 -7.19 -7.90 -5.81
N SER A 145 -7.41 -7.69 -7.11
CA SER A 145 -6.84 -8.55 -8.15
C SER A 145 -5.32 -8.47 -8.19
N LEU A 146 -4.77 -7.26 -8.04
CA LEU A 146 -3.34 -7.03 -7.92
C LEU A 146 -2.74 -7.75 -6.69
N GLN A 147 -3.36 -7.60 -5.52
CA GLN A 147 -2.92 -8.24 -4.28
C GLN A 147 -2.91 -9.77 -4.43
N ALA A 148 -4.03 -10.36 -4.85
CA ALA A 148 -4.16 -11.80 -4.95
C ALA A 148 -3.15 -12.40 -5.95
N ARG A 149 -2.90 -11.73 -7.07
CA ARG A 149 -1.90 -12.19 -8.04
C ARG A 149 -0.48 -12.11 -7.51
N LEU A 150 -0.13 -11.07 -6.75
CA LEU A 150 1.16 -10.97 -6.07
C LEU A 150 1.34 -12.07 -5.02
N ALA A 151 0.30 -12.32 -4.21
CA ALA A 151 0.31 -13.37 -3.20
C ALA A 151 0.54 -14.77 -3.82
N ILE A 152 -0.17 -15.11 -4.90
CA ILE A 152 0.00 -16.37 -5.63
C ILE A 152 1.42 -16.50 -6.20
N SER A 153 2.00 -15.40 -6.70
CA SER A 153 3.33 -15.39 -7.31
C SER A 153 4.47 -15.56 -6.29
N ARG A 154 4.19 -15.41 -4.99
CA ARG A 154 5.15 -15.66 -3.91
C ARG A 154 5.18 -17.11 -3.47
N THR A 155 4.09 -17.85 -3.65
CA THR A 155 3.95 -19.25 -3.19
C THR A 155 4.49 -20.28 -4.20
N LEU A 156 5.09 -19.84 -5.30
CA LEU A 156 5.63 -20.67 -6.40
C LEU A 156 7.13 -20.47 -6.56
#